data_AF-A0AAD9Z663-F1
#
_entry.id   AF-A0AAD9Z663-F1
#
_cell.length_a   1.000
_cell.length_b   1.000
_cell.length_c   1.000
_cell.angle_alpha   90.00
_cell.angle_beta   90.00
_cell.angle_gamma   90.00
#
_symmetry.space_group_name_H-M   'P 1'
#
loop_
_entity.id
_entity.type
_entity.pdbx_description
1 polymer ?
#
loop_
_entity_poly.entity_id
_entity_poly.type
_entity_poly.pdbx_seq_one_letter_code
_entity_poly.pdbx_strand_id
1 'polypeptide(L)'
;MLNVKDLCVDSKKMKNNRIVDWKPPAFDSLKFNVDGSVVGKPGPAGVGGVLRDFNGKILCLFSYHMGILDSNVAELWAIKIAMDLCLSNPMITGRSISIVSNSKVAVS
;
A
#
# COMPACT_ATOMS: atom_id res chain seq x y z
N MET A 1 -18.22 3.46 29.95
CA MET A 1 -18.45 4.42 28.85
C MET A 1 -17.27 5.37 28.85
N LEU A 2 -16.23 5.08 28.06
CA LEU A 2 -14.95 5.81 28.12
C LEU A 2 -15.00 7.10 27.30
N ASN A 3 -14.41 8.14 27.88
CA ASN A 3 -14.48 9.55 27.50
C ASN A 3 -13.59 9.83 26.29
N VAL A 4 -14.13 10.53 25.28
CA VAL A 4 -13.48 10.82 23.98
C VAL A 4 -12.35 11.87 24.05
N LYS A 5 -11.76 12.10 25.23
CA LYS A 5 -10.73 13.13 25.45
C LYS A 5 -9.30 12.60 25.67
N ASP A 6 -9.11 11.28 25.74
CA ASP A 6 -7.78 10.67 25.95
C ASP A 6 -7.09 10.20 24.65
N LEU A 7 -7.53 10.69 23.48
CA LEU A 7 -6.80 10.51 22.23
C LEU A 7 -5.62 11.49 22.22
N CYS A 8 -4.46 11.04 22.72
CA CYS A 8 -3.18 11.72 22.57
C CYS A 8 -3.04 12.25 21.14
N VAL A 9 -3.01 13.57 21.02
CA VAL A 9 -2.76 14.28 19.76
C VAL A 9 -1.27 14.15 19.47
N ASP A 10 -0.88 13.06 18.84
CA ASP A 10 0.49 12.87 18.40
C ASP A 10 0.73 13.69 17.12
N SER A 11 1.52 14.76 17.30
CA SER A 11 2.31 15.49 16.30
C SER A 11 1.83 15.43 14.84
N LYS A 12 1.14 16.48 14.38
CA LYS A 12 0.93 16.76 12.94
C LYS A 12 2.29 16.79 12.22
N LYS A 13 2.68 15.66 11.62
CA LYS A 13 3.80 15.62 10.67
C LYS A 13 3.41 16.52 9.51
N MET A 14 4.16 17.60 9.28
CA MET A 14 3.91 18.52 8.18
C MET A 14 3.78 17.71 6.88
N LYS A 15 2.57 17.69 6.31
CA LYS A 15 2.33 17.11 4.99
C LYS A 15 3.06 18.00 4.00
N ASN A 16 4.30 17.62 3.69
CA ASN A 16 5.01 18.18 2.57
C ASN A 16 4.14 17.87 1.35
N ASN A 17 3.45 18.87 0.81
CA ASN A 17 2.50 18.71 -0.29
C ASN A 17 3.29 18.47 -1.57
N ARG A 18 3.95 17.30 -1.64
CA ARG A 18 4.58 16.83 -2.86
C ARG A 18 3.43 16.61 -3.82
N ILE A 19 3.37 17.45 -4.85
CA ILE A 19 2.55 17.17 -6.01
C ILE A 19 3.09 15.86 -6.59
N VAL A 20 2.39 14.76 -6.33
CA VAL A 20 2.74 13.47 -6.88
C VAL A 20 2.12 13.44 -8.28
N ASP A 21 2.96 13.69 -9.29
CA ASP A 21 2.59 13.48 -10.69
C ASP A 21 2.53 11.97 -10.97
N TRP A 22 1.45 11.33 -10.49
CA TRP A 22 1.22 9.92 -10.75
C TRP A 22 0.94 9.73 -12.24
N LYS A 23 1.74 8.88 -12.89
CA LYS A 23 1.55 8.50 -14.29
C LYS A 23 1.06 7.06 -14.40
N PRO A 24 0.14 6.76 -15.32
CA PRO A 24 -0.21 5.38 -15.62
C PRO A 24 1.01 4.57 -16.08
N PRO A 25 0.96 3.22 -16.00
CA PRO A 25 1.98 2.37 -16.60
C PRO A 25 2.01 2.50 -18.13
N ALA A 26 3.04 1.91 -18.75
CA ALA A 26 3.13 1.78 -20.20
C ALA A 26 1.94 1.00 -20.78
N PHE A 27 1.71 1.13 -22.08
CA PHE A 27 0.65 0.40 -22.78
C PHE A 27 0.71 -1.10 -22.47
N ASP A 28 -0.48 -1.70 -22.28
CA ASP A 28 -0.69 -3.10 -21.92
C ASP A 28 0.01 -3.59 -20.63
N SER A 29 0.53 -2.67 -19.81
CA SER A 29 1.15 -2.98 -18.52
C SER A 29 0.23 -2.59 -17.37
N LEU A 30 0.45 -3.20 -16.21
CA LEU A 30 -0.27 -2.90 -14.98
C LEU A 30 0.67 -2.30 -13.92
N LYS A 31 0.09 -1.48 -13.03
CA LYS A 31 0.79 -0.88 -11.90
C LYS A 31 0.03 -1.13 -10.62
N PHE A 32 0.65 -1.80 -9.66
CA PHE A 32 0.11 -2.08 -8.34
C PHE A 32 0.80 -1.19 -7.31
N ASN A 33 0.15 -0.10 -6.92
CA ASN A 33 0.64 0.75 -5.84
C ASN A 33 0.25 0.15 -4.50
N VAL A 34 1.21 -0.10 -3.61
CA VAL A 34 1.00 -0.72 -2.28
C VAL A 34 1.62 0.14 -1.18
N ASP A 35 1.08 0.04 0.04
CA ASP A 35 1.56 0.78 1.21
C ASP A 35 1.26 0.02 2.50
N GLY A 36 2.18 0.09 3.46
CA GLY A 36 2.01 -0.42 4.81
C GLY A 36 1.94 0.73 5.82
N SER A 37 0.92 0.73 6.68
CA SER A 37 0.72 1.76 7.70
C SER A 37 0.80 1.18 9.10
N VAL A 38 1.47 1.89 10.01
CA VAL A 38 1.58 1.51 11.43
C VAL A 38 1.43 2.74 12.31
N VAL A 39 0.67 2.61 13.40
CA VAL A 39 0.56 3.61 14.46
C VAL A 39 1.42 3.18 15.65
N GLY A 40 2.53 3.86 15.92
CA GLY A 40 3.53 3.43 16.91
C GLY A 40 4.65 2.55 16.32
N LYS A 41 5.62 2.12 17.14
CA LYS A 41 6.72 1.22 16.70
C LYS A 41 7.17 0.25 17.81
N PRO A 42 6.83 -1.05 17.73
CA PRO A 42 5.78 -1.61 16.86
C PRO A 42 4.39 -1.12 17.30
N GLY A 43 3.37 -1.32 16.46
CA GLY A 43 2.01 -0.92 16.81
C GLY A 43 0.94 -1.42 15.83
N PRO A 44 -0.34 -1.03 16.02
CA PRO A 44 -1.43 -1.42 15.13
C PRO A 44 -1.11 -1.10 13.67
N ALA A 45 -1.23 -2.10 12.83
CA ALA A 45 -0.79 -2.09 11.44
C ALA A 45 -1.93 -2.40 10.47
N GLY A 46 -1.86 -1.78 9.29
CA GLY A 46 -2.69 -2.07 8.15
C GLY A 46 -1.87 -2.07 6.88
N VAL A 47 -2.37 -2.77 5.85
CA VAL A 47 -1.74 -2.84 4.53
C VAL A 47 -2.80 -2.65 3.47
N GLY A 48 -2.43 -2.06 2.34
CA GLY A 48 -3.35 -1.88 1.23
C GLY A 48 -2.65 -1.71 -0.10
N GLY A 49 -3.46 -1.73 -1.16
CA GLY A 49 -2.96 -1.47 -2.49
C GLY A 49 -4.05 -1.28 -3.53
N VAL A 50 -3.66 -0.69 -4.67
CA VAL A 50 -4.51 -0.42 -5.83
C VAL A 50 -3.79 -0.83 -7.11
N LEU A 51 -4.38 -1.74 -7.86
CA LEU A 51 -3.94 -2.15 -9.19
C LEU A 51 -4.65 -1.32 -10.26
N ARG A 52 -3.87 -0.74 -11.18
CA ARG A 52 -4.39 0.06 -12.30
C ARG A 52 -3.84 -0.40 -13.64
N ASP A 53 -4.65 -0.25 -14.68
CA ASP A 53 -4.24 -0.44 -16.08
C ASP A 53 -3.57 0.82 -16.67
N PHE A 54 -3.17 0.74 -17.95
CA PHE A 54 -2.55 1.84 -18.70
C PHE A 54 -3.49 3.05 -18.94
N ASN A 55 -4.80 2.89 -18.79
CA ASN A 55 -5.77 4.00 -18.80
C ASN A 55 -5.99 4.59 -17.40
N GLY A 56 -5.32 4.04 -16.39
CA GLY A 56 -5.49 4.42 -14.99
C GLY A 56 -6.75 3.84 -14.33
N LYS A 57 -7.48 2.94 -15.01
CA LYS A 57 -8.65 2.28 -14.45
C LYS A 57 -8.23 1.32 -13.35
N ILE A 58 -8.93 1.39 -12.22
CA ILE A 58 -8.73 0.45 -11.10
C ILE A 58 -9.26 -0.92 -11.50
N LEU A 59 -8.40 -1.92 -11.42
CA LEU A 59 -8.74 -3.33 -11.68
C LEU A 59 -8.92 -4.14 -10.40
N CYS A 60 -8.17 -3.80 -9.35
CA CYS A 60 -8.19 -4.50 -8.06
C CYS A 60 -7.80 -3.52 -6.93
N LEU A 61 -8.37 -3.71 -5.75
CA LEU A 61 -8.00 -3.02 -4.52
C LEU A 61 -8.03 -4.00 -3.34
N PHE A 62 -7.18 -3.78 -2.34
CA PHE A 62 -7.25 -4.51 -1.08
C PHE A 62 -6.88 -3.61 0.09
N SER A 63 -7.36 -3.98 1.28
CA SER A 63 -7.00 -3.37 2.56
C SER A 63 -7.20 -4.41 3.67
N TYR A 64 -6.17 -4.64 4.48
CA TYR A 64 -6.20 -5.61 5.59
C TYR A 64 -5.63 -5.01 6.86
N HIS A 65 -6.24 -5.37 8.01
CA HIS A 65 -5.64 -5.16 9.32
C HIS A 65 -4.68 -6.31 9.64
N MET A 66 -3.45 -5.98 10.07
CA MET A 66 -2.37 -6.96 10.23
C MET A 66 -1.94 -7.16 11.70
N GLY A 67 -2.74 -6.67 12.66
CA GLY A 67 -2.39 -6.75 14.07
C GLY A 67 -1.28 -5.76 14.44
N ILE A 68 -0.32 -6.20 15.25
CA ILE A 68 0.81 -5.38 15.70
C ILE A 68 2.04 -5.74 14.85
N LEU A 69 2.54 -4.78 14.07
CA LEU A 69 3.74 -4.95 13.23
C LEU A 69 4.67 -3.75 13.34
N ASP A 70 5.91 -3.93 12.87
CA ASP A 70 6.80 -2.84 12.48
C ASP A 70 6.44 -2.32 11.08
N SER A 71 6.75 -1.04 10.84
CA SER A 71 6.46 -0.38 9.55
C SER A 71 7.10 -1.10 8.35
N ASN A 72 8.33 -1.58 8.48
CA ASN A 72 8.98 -2.33 7.39
C ASN A 72 8.30 -3.67 7.12
N VAL A 73 7.80 -4.33 8.17
CA VAL A 73 7.09 -5.61 8.05
C VAL A 73 5.73 -5.39 7.40
N ALA A 74 5.01 -4.33 7.75
CA ALA A 74 3.75 -3.96 7.10
C ALA A 74 3.95 -3.69 5.59
N GLU A 75 5.00 -2.94 5.21
CA GLU A 75 5.34 -2.71 3.79
C GLU A 75 5.60 -4.01 3.02
N LEU A 76 6.38 -4.93 3.59
CA LEU A 76 6.64 -6.24 2.97
C LEU A 76 5.37 -7.08 2.83
N TRP A 77 4.48 -7.03 3.82
CA TRP A 77 3.17 -7.71 3.72
C TRP A 77 2.30 -7.13 2.61
N ALA A 78 2.29 -5.80 2.43
CA ALA A 78 1.56 -5.17 1.34
C ALA A 78 2.04 -5.65 -0.03
N ILE A 79 3.36 -5.77 -0.22
CA ILE A 79 3.97 -6.32 -1.44
C ILE A 79 3.59 -7.80 -1.63
N LYS A 80 3.72 -8.61 -0.59
CA LYS A 80 3.39 -10.05 -0.65
C LYS A 80 1.94 -10.27 -1.07
N ILE A 81 1.01 -9.58 -0.43
CA ILE A 81 -0.42 -9.70 -0.72
C ILE A 81 -0.72 -9.28 -2.17
N ALA A 82 -0.09 -8.22 -2.66
CA ALA A 82 -0.22 -7.82 -4.06
C ALA A 82 0.31 -8.89 -5.03
N MET A 83 1.42 -9.55 -4.72
CA MET A 83 1.93 -10.68 -5.52
C MET A 83 0.94 -11.85 -5.53
N ASP A 84 0.43 -12.25 -4.35
CA ASP A 84 -0.53 -13.34 -4.23
C ASP A 84 -1.82 -13.05 -5.03
N LEU A 85 -2.32 -11.81 -4.99
CA LEU A 85 -3.47 -11.37 -5.79
C LEU A 85 -3.18 -11.39 -7.30
N CYS A 86 -1.97 -11.02 -7.73
CA CYS A 86 -1.58 -11.08 -9.13
C CYS A 86 -1.52 -12.51 -9.65
N LEU A 87 -0.98 -13.44 -8.86
CA LEU A 87 -0.78 -14.83 -9.25
C LEU A 87 -2.09 -15.64 -9.22
N SER A 88 -3.01 -15.30 -8.32
CA SER A 88 -4.29 -16.00 -8.15
C SER A 88 -5.39 -15.54 -9.13
N ASN A 89 -5.18 -14.46 -9.88
CA ASN A 89 -6.18 -13.92 -10.79
C ASN A 89 -5.79 -14.18 -12.26
N PRO A 90 -6.47 -15.09 -12.98
CA PRO A 90 -6.15 -15.43 -14.36
C PRO A 90 -6.19 -14.25 -15.35
N MET A 91 -6.91 -13.17 -15.04
CA MET A 91 -6.95 -11.96 -15.88
C MET A 91 -5.71 -11.07 -15.70
N ILE A 92 -4.96 -11.29 -14.63
CA ILE A 92 -3.76 -10.54 -14.26
C ILE A 92 -2.51 -11.40 -14.51
N THR A 93 -2.57 -12.70 -14.21
CA THR A 93 -1.47 -13.65 -14.40
C THR A 93 -0.96 -13.64 -15.83
N GLY A 94 0.36 -13.52 -16.01
CA GLY A 94 1.02 -13.49 -17.32
C GLY A 94 1.13 -12.09 -17.95
N ARG A 95 0.57 -11.05 -17.32
CA ARG A 95 0.75 -9.66 -17.78
C ARG A 95 2.03 -9.04 -17.23
N SER A 96 2.52 -8.00 -17.90
CA SER A 96 3.58 -7.14 -17.36
C SER A 96 3.02 -6.32 -16.19
N ILE A 97 3.57 -6.51 -14.99
CA ILE A 97 3.11 -5.85 -13.75
C ILE A 97 4.28 -5.21 -13.04
N SER A 98 4.09 -3.96 -12.60
CA SER A 98 5.00 -3.26 -11.69
C SER A 98 4.34 -3.09 -10.32
N ILE A 99 4.92 -3.69 -9.27
CA ILE A 99 4.50 -3.43 -7.89
C ILE A 99 5.36 -2.29 -7.34
N VAL A 100 4.71 -1.25 -6.79
CA VAL A 100 5.37 -0.01 -6.39
C VAL A 100 5.04 0.28 -4.92
N SER A 101 6.07 0.31 -4.07
CA SER A 101 6.03 0.82 -2.69
C SER A 101 6.90 2.07 -2.57
N ASN A 102 6.57 2.96 -1.63
CA ASN A 102 7.36 4.15 -1.32
C ASN A 102 8.52 3.86 -0.33
N SER A 103 8.57 2.65 0.23
CA SER A 103 9.55 2.26 1.24
C SER A 103 10.83 1.77 0.58
N LYS A 104 11.90 2.56 0.71
CA LYS A 104 13.24 2.18 0.24
C LYS A 104 13.77 0.90 0.88
N VAL A 105 13.30 0.56 2.09
CA VAL A 105 13.72 -0.64 2.82
C VAL A 105 13.00 -1.88 2.31
N ALA A 106 11.74 -1.75 1.88
CA ALA A 106 10.98 -2.88 1.36
C ALA A 106 11.33 -3.23 -0.09
N VAL A 107 11.92 -2.29 -0.83
CA VAL A 107 12.26 -2.42 -2.26
C VAL A 107 13.79 -2.56 -2.48
N SER A 108 14.59 -2.68 -1.41
CA SER A 108 16.07 -2.68 -1.49
C SER A 108 16.66 -3.94 -2.10
#